data_AF-A0A1B6K7X4-F1
#
_entry.id   AF-A0A1B6K7X4-F1
#
_cell.length_a   1.000
_cell.length_b   1.000
_cell.length_c   1.000
_cell.angle_alpha   90.00
_cell.angle_beta   90.00
_cell.angle_gamma   90.00
#
_symmetry.space_group_name_H-M   'P 1'
#
loop_
_entity.id
_entity.type
_entity.pdbx_description
1 polymer ?
#
loop_
_entity_poly.entity_id
_entity_poly.type
_entity_poly.pdbx_seq_one_letter_code
_entity_poly.pdbx_strand_id
1 'polypeptide(L)'
;LSLLEDEELEHDIITMINTDLVSADAAVYSVIETQAQALEKLKDEYLKERVTDVRDIGKRLLRNILNIPIIDLSTLNQEVILVAVDITPSETAQLNLDKVLGLITDLGG
;
A
#
# COMPACT_ATOMS: atom_id res chain seq x y z
N LEU A 1 2.16 10.97 2.47
CA LEU A 1 2.40 11.88 1.32
C LEU A 1 3.89 12.08 1.08
N SER A 2 4.71 12.39 2.11
CA SER A 2 6.17 12.60 1.95
C SER A 2 7.00 11.45 1.35
N LEU A 3 6.52 10.19 1.37
CA LEU A 3 7.26 9.05 0.80
C LEU A 3 6.98 8.84 -0.71
N LEU A 4 5.79 9.20 -1.16
CA LEU A 4 5.41 9.01 -2.58
C LEU A 4 6.05 10.08 -3.46
N GLU A 5 6.30 11.25 -2.89
CA GLU A 5 6.97 12.40 -3.52
C GLU A 5 8.47 12.43 -3.20
N ASP A 6 9.03 11.30 -2.77
CA ASP A 6 10.46 11.18 -2.51
C ASP A 6 11.24 11.13 -3.84
N GLU A 7 12.05 12.16 -4.08
CA GLU A 7 12.86 12.30 -5.30
C GLU A 7 13.83 11.13 -5.49
N GLU A 8 14.32 10.51 -4.40
CA GLU A 8 15.21 9.34 -4.48
C GLU A 8 14.44 8.12 -4.99
N LEU A 9 13.21 7.91 -4.51
CA LEU A 9 12.35 6.81 -4.94
C LEU A 9 11.95 6.95 -6.41
N GLU A 10 11.59 8.16 -6.85
CA GLU A 10 11.31 8.45 -8.26
C GLU A 10 12.55 8.17 -9.13
N HIS A 11 13.71 8.66 -8.71
CA HIS A 11 14.95 8.48 -9.44
C HIS A 11 15.33 7.00 -9.60
N ASP A 12 15.24 6.21 -8.53
CA ASP A 12 15.55 4.78 -8.55
C ASP A 12 14.62 4.00 -9.49
N ILE A 13 13.32 4.30 -9.45
CA ILE A 13 12.32 3.67 -10.33
C ILE A 13 12.62 4.00 -11.79
N ILE A 14 12.80 5.29 -12.10
CA ILE A 14 13.08 5.75 -13.48
C ILE A 14 14.40 5.16 -13.98
N THR A 15 15.41 5.10 -13.13
CA THR A 15 16.72 4.52 -13.47
C THR A 15 16.56 3.05 -13.82
N MET A 16 15.92 2.25 -12.96
CA MET A 16 15.70 0.82 -13.19
C MET A 16 14.91 0.55 -14.49
N ILE A 17 13.89 1.35 -14.79
CA ILE A 17 13.15 1.23 -16.06
C ILE A 17 14.08 1.46 -17.26
N ASN A 18 14.94 2.48 -17.20
CA ASN A 18 15.78 2.86 -18.33
C ASN A 18 17.05 2.00 -18.48
N THR A 19 17.62 1.51 -17.38
CA THR A 19 18.86 0.70 -17.39
C THR A 19 18.58 -0.78 -17.55
N ASP A 20 17.61 -1.29 -16.79
CA ASP A 20 17.35 -2.73 -16.70
C ASP A 20 16.23 -3.16 -17.65
N LEU A 21 15.59 -2.18 -18.32
CA LEU A 21 14.54 -2.38 -19.33
C LEU A 21 13.35 -3.20 -18.82
N VAL A 22 13.01 -3.00 -17.54
CA VAL A 22 11.86 -3.63 -16.89
C VAL A 22 10.61 -2.75 -17.00
N SER A 23 9.43 -3.36 -16.82
CA SER A 23 8.18 -2.62 -16.79
C SER A 23 8.06 -1.74 -15.54
N ALA A 24 7.21 -0.71 -15.61
CA ALA A 24 7.04 0.23 -14.49
C ALA A 24 6.55 -0.45 -13.20
N ASP A 25 5.65 -1.44 -13.33
CA ASP A 25 5.18 -2.24 -12.20
C ASP A 25 6.31 -3.10 -11.59
N ALA A 26 7.17 -3.70 -12.41
CA ALA A 26 8.32 -4.47 -11.92
C ALA A 26 9.34 -3.58 -11.21
N ALA A 27 9.63 -2.39 -11.76
CA ALA A 27 10.53 -1.42 -11.15
C ALA A 27 10.01 -0.93 -9.79
N VAL A 28 8.73 -0.50 -9.75
CA VAL A 28 8.09 -0.05 -8.50
C VAL A 28 8.11 -1.14 -7.44
N TYR A 29 7.73 -2.37 -7.79
CA TYR A 29 7.74 -3.49 -6.84
C TYR A 29 9.15 -3.72 -6.26
N SER A 30 10.15 -3.72 -7.13
CA SER A 30 11.54 -4.02 -6.73
C SER A 30 12.14 -2.93 -5.84
N VAL A 31 11.92 -1.66 -6.16
CA VAL A 31 12.41 -0.52 -5.37
C VAL A 31 11.72 -0.48 -4.01
N ILE A 32 10.39 -0.62 -3.96
CA ILE A 32 9.63 -0.63 -2.71
C ILE A 32 10.07 -1.79 -1.79
N GLU A 33 10.21 -3.00 -2.32
CA GLU A 33 10.64 -4.15 -1.52
C GLU A 33 12.08 -3.98 -1.01
N THR A 34 12.97 -3.36 -1.81
CA THR A 34 14.33 -3.05 -1.38
C THR A 34 14.34 -2.09 -0.19
N GLN A 35 13.53 -1.03 -0.24
CA GLN A 35 13.40 -0.07 0.87
C GLN A 35 12.76 -0.72 2.11
N ALA A 36 11.70 -1.51 1.92
CA ALA A 36 11.03 -2.23 3.01
C ALA A 36 12.01 -3.20 3.71
N GLN A 37 12.80 -3.96 2.96
CA GLN A 37 13.81 -4.87 3.51
C GLN A 37 14.95 -4.13 4.21
N ALA A 38 15.35 -2.96 3.73
CA ALA A 38 16.35 -2.13 4.39
C ALA A 38 15.85 -1.67 5.77
N LEU A 39 14.58 -1.25 5.86
CA LEU A 39 13.93 -0.86 7.11
C LEU A 39 13.75 -2.05 8.08
N GLU A 40 13.36 -3.22 7.59
CA GLU A 40 13.21 -4.43 8.43
C GLU A 40 14.51 -4.84 9.13
N LYS A 41 15.65 -4.63 8.49
CA LYS A 41 16.97 -4.98 9.05
C LYS A 41 17.34 -4.15 10.28
N LEU A 42 16.71 -3.00 10.49
CA LEU A 42 17.01 -2.09 11.59
C LEU A 42 16.43 -2.54 12.95
N LYS A 43 15.59 -3.59 12.98
CA LYS A 43 15.04 -4.25 14.20
C LYS A 43 14.48 -3.29 15.27
N ASP A 44 13.92 -2.17 14.86
CA ASP A 44 13.23 -1.22 15.72
C ASP A 44 11.70 -1.39 15.55
N GLU A 45 10.98 -1.46 16.66
CA GLU A 45 9.53 -1.65 16.69
C GLU A 45 8.79 -0.49 15.98
N TYR A 46 9.28 0.75 16.12
CA TYR A 46 8.73 1.91 15.41
C TYR A 46 8.98 1.82 13.89
N LEU A 47 10.13 1.30 13.49
CA LEU A 47 10.45 1.13 12.07
C LEU A 47 9.65 -0.01 11.44
N LYS A 48 9.25 -1.00 12.23
CA LYS A 48 8.42 -2.12 11.77
C LYS A 48 7.05 -1.65 11.26
N GLU A 49 6.44 -0.68 11.94
CA GLU A 49 5.20 -0.05 11.45
C GLU A 49 5.43 0.69 10.12
N ARG A 50 6.55 1.41 9.98
CA ARG A 50 6.92 2.09 8.72
C ARG A 50 7.12 1.12 7.54
N VAL A 51 7.58 -0.11 7.78
CA VAL A 51 7.71 -1.12 6.71
C VAL A 51 6.33 -1.41 6.09
N THR A 52 5.31 -1.58 6.94
CA THR A 52 3.94 -1.83 6.50
C THR A 52 3.40 -0.66 5.70
N ASP A 53 3.65 0.58 6.14
CA ASP A 53 3.26 1.80 5.42
C ASP A 53 3.92 1.91 4.04
N VAL A 54 5.22 1.65 3.95
CA VAL A 54 5.98 1.65 2.68
C VAL A 54 5.39 0.63 1.70
N ARG A 55 5.11 -0.58 2.17
CA ARG A 55 4.49 -1.62 1.35
C ARG A 55 3.05 -1.28 0.95
N ASP A 56 2.26 -0.64 1.81
CA ASP A 56 0.89 -0.20 1.48
C ASP A 56 0.90 0.83 0.36
N ILE A 57 1.79 1.84 0.45
CA ILE A 57 1.98 2.85 -0.59
C ILE A 57 2.40 2.21 -1.92
N GLY A 58 3.37 1.29 -1.88
CA GLY A 58 3.82 0.56 -3.07
C GLY A 58 2.71 -0.27 -3.71
N LYS A 59 1.92 -1.01 -2.91
CA LYS A 59 0.74 -1.75 -3.39
C LYS A 59 -0.26 -0.83 -4.08
N ARG A 60 -0.53 0.34 -3.50
CA ARG A 60 -1.46 1.31 -4.08
C ARG A 60 -0.94 1.90 -5.39
N LEU A 61 0.36 2.20 -5.47
CA LEU A 61 1.00 2.66 -6.71
C LEU A 61 0.93 1.59 -7.81
N LEU A 62 1.19 0.33 -7.48
CA LEU A 62 1.06 -0.80 -8.42
C LEU A 62 -0.37 -0.93 -8.94
N ARG A 63 -1.39 -0.79 -8.08
CA ARG A 63 -2.79 -0.84 -8.51
C ARG A 63 -3.11 0.27 -9.51
N ASN A 64 -2.58 1.47 -9.30
CA ASN A 64 -2.74 2.58 -10.25
C ASN A 64 -2.06 2.27 -11.59
N ILE A 65 -0.82 1.76 -11.58
CA ILE A 65 -0.07 1.43 -12.81
C ILE A 65 -0.76 0.32 -13.60
N LEU A 66 -1.24 -0.72 -12.91
CA LEU A 66 -1.92 -1.87 -13.50
C LEU A 66 -3.40 -1.61 -13.82
N ASN A 67 -3.89 -0.40 -13.52
CA ASN A 67 -5.29 -0.01 -13.66
C ASN A 67 -6.26 -0.98 -12.95
N ILE A 68 -5.84 -1.52 -11.80
CA ILE A 68 -6.66 -2.37 -10.95
C ILE A 68 -7.56 -1.47 -10.11
N PRO A 69 -8.90 -1.65 -10.14
CA PRO A 69 -9.79 -0.82 -9.37
C PRO A 69 -9.44 -0.86 -7.88
N ILE A 70 -9.33 0.33 -7.30
CA ILE A 70 -9.23 0.53 -5.86
C ILE A 70 -10.66 0.65 -5.36
N ILE A 71 -11.03 -0.22 -4.42
CA ILE A 71 -12.36 -0.19 -3.82
C ILE A 71 -12.38 0.99 -2.86
N ASP A 72 -13.23 1.98 -3.14
CA ASP A 72 -13.44 3.12 -2.26
C ASP A 72 -14.56 2.80 -1.26
N LEU A 73 -14.16 2.46 -0.03
CA LEU A 73 -15.07 2.09 1.05
C LEU A 73 -15.94 3.28 1.53
N SER A 74 -15.61 4.52 1.14
CA SER A 74 -16.43 5.69 1.46
C SER A 74 -17.71 5.76 0.62
N THR A 75 -17.71 5.10 -0.55
CA THR A 75 -18.81 5.15 -1.54
C THR A 75 -19.95 4.15 -1.25
N LEU A 76 -19.85 3.41 -0.15
CA LEU A 76 -20.90 2.48 0.29
C LEU A 76 -22.22 3.24 0.49
N ASN A 77 -23.28 2.80 -0.19
CA ASN A 77 -24.60 3.44 -0.18
C ASN A 77 -25.67 2.64 0.56
N GLN A 78 -25.36 1.41 0.96
CA GLN A 78 -26.23 0.48 1.67
C GLN A 78 -25.52 -0.08 2.91
N GLU A 79 -26.31 -0.54 3.88
CA GLU A 79 -25.79 -1.19 5.07
C GLU A 79 -25.15 -2.54 4.73
N VAL A 80 -23.92 -2.78 5.17
CA VAL A 80 -23.13 -3.97 4.84
C VAL A 80 -22.35 -4.50 6.04
N ILE A 81 -21.98 -5.78 6.01
CA ILE A 81 -20.93 -6.36 6.85
C ILE A 81 -19.69 -6.52 5.97
N LEU A 82 -18.56 -5.94 6.37
CA LEU A 82 -17.31 -6.05 5.62
C LEU A 82 -16.61 -7.37 5.98
N VAL A 83 -16.27 -8.16 4.95
CA VAL A 83 -15.48 -9.38 5.08
C VAL A 83 -14.22 -9.24 4.25
N ALA A 84 -13.06 -9.31 4.89
CA ALA A 84 -11.76 -9.19 4.23
C ALA A 84 -10.74 -10.15 4.87
N VAL A 85 -9.64 -10.44 4.18
CA VAL A 85 -8.53 -11.18 4.81
C VAL A 85 -7.84 -10.30 5.87
N ASP A 86 -7.63 -9.04 5.51
CA ASP A 86 -7.05 -8.00 6.34
C ASP A 86 -7.56 -6.64 5.82
N ILE A 87 -7.45 -5.59 6.64
CA ILE A 87 -7.78 -4.21 6.26
C ILE A 87 -6.64 -3.30 6.66
N THR A 88 -6.16 -2.48 5.74
CA THR A 88 -5.05 -1.57 6.04
C THR A 88 -5.54 -0.37 6.86
N PRO A 89 -4.66 0.33 7.62
CA PRO A 89 -5.03 1.57 8.30
C PRO A 89 -5.62 2.61 7.33
N SER A 90 -5.09 2.67 6.11
CA SER A 90 -5.58 3.53 5.02
C SER A 90 -7.03 3.23 4.64
N GLU A 91 -7.39 1.95 4.52
CA GLU A 91 -8.74 1.50 4.18
C GLU A 91 -9.72 1.73 5.35
N THR A 92 -9.27 1.45 6.58
CA THR A 92 -10.05 1.68 7.80
C THR A 92 -10.37 3.17 7.99
N ALA A 93 -9.45 4.06 7.65
CA ALA A 93 -9.65 5.51 7.71
C ALA A 93 -10.68 6.03 6.70
N GLN A 94 -10.94 5.31 5.61
CA GLN A 94 -11.92 5.68 4.57
C GLN A 94 -13.30 5.06 4.79
N LEU A 95 -13.46 4.25 5.83
CA LEU A 95 -14.66 3.48 6.07
C LEU A 95 -15.88 4.38 6.36
N ASN A 96 -16.99 4.15 5.66
CA ASN A 96 -18.25 4.80 5.99
C ASN A 96 -18.91 4.12 7.20
N LEU A 97 -18.68 4.66 8.40
CA LEU A 97 -19.19 4.11 9.66
C LEU A 97 -20.73 4.06 9.75
N ASP A 98 -21.44 4.89 9.00
CA ASP A 98 -22.92 4.86 8.96
C ASP A 98 -23.46 3.67 8.16
N LYS A 99 -22.61 3.03 7.35
CA LYS A 99 -22.98 1.96 6.42
C LYS A 99 -22.35 0.62 6.76
N VAL A 100 -21.26 0.59 7.50
CA VAL A 100 -20.63 -0.66 7.93
C VAL A 100 -21.18 -1.09 9.29
N LEU A 101 -22.03 -2.12 9.28
CA LEU A 101 -22.65 -2.69 10.48
C LEU A 101 -21.71 -3.60 11.27
N GLY A 102 -20.62 -4.05 10.66
CA GLY A 102 -19.62 -4.91 11.28
C GLY A 102 -18.46 -5.24 10.34
N LEU A 103 -17.35 -5.69 10.93
CA LEU A 103 -16.12 -6.03 10.24
C LEU A 103 -15.66 -7.44 10.67
N ILE A 104 -15.29 -8.27 9.70
CA ILE A 104 -14.77 -9.61 9.90
C ILE A 104 -13.46 -9.71 9.10
N THR A 105 -12.35 -9.96 9.80
CA THR A 105 -11.02 -10.15 9.20
C THR A 105 -10.38 -11.47 9.64
N ASP A 106 -9.70 -12.15 8.72
CA ASP A 106 -8.98 -13.41 9.01
C ASP A 106 -7.72 -13.16 9.85
N LEU A 107 -6.96 -12.10 9.52
CA LEU A 107 -5.69 -11.77 10.17
C LEU A 107 -5.84 -10.83 11.38
N GLY A 108 -7.08 -10.51 11.78
CA GLY A 108 -7.39 -9.46 12.77
C GLY A 108 -6.61 -9.53 14.08
N GLY A 109 -6.19 -8.35 14.57
CA GLY A 109 -5.51 -8.12 15.86
C GLY A 109 -5.11 -6.66 16.05
#